data_AF-D9XGT4-F1
#
_entry.id   AF-D9XGT4-F1
#
_cell.length_a   1.000
_cell.length_b   1.000
_cell.length_c   1.000
_cell.angle_alpha   90.00
_cell.angle_beta   90.00
_cell.angle_gamma   90.00
#
_symmetry.space_group_name_H-M   'P 1'
#
loop_
_entity.id
_entity.type
_entity.pdbx_description
1 polymer ?
#
loop_
_entity_poly.entity_id
_entity_poly.type
_entity_poly.pdbx_seq_one_letter_code
_entity_poly.pdbx_strand_id
1 'polypeptide(L)'
;MSDRHIIRGGTRDRQVYEYAVLRVVPRVERGECINAGVLVYCRAESYVGARTHLDEARLLALDPQADVAGIHAALRAVEGVCAGGTAAGQAAGDDPGRRFRWLVAPRSTIVQPGPVHTGLTTDPAAETERLLDLLVR
;
A
#
# COMPACT_ATOMS: atom_id res chain seq x y z
N MET A 1 17.55 20.76 -47.61
CA MET A 1 16.11 21.02 -47.85
C MET A 1 15.42 19.66 -47.82
N SER A 2 14.71 19.20 -46.81
CA SER A 2 14.17 19.74 -45.55
C SER A 2 14.33 18.62 -44.50
N ASP A 3 14.92 18.80 -43.33
CA ASP A 3 14.58 19.65 -42.18
C ASP A 3 13.17 19.41 -41.58
N ARG A 4 13.20 18.79 -40.38
CA ARG A 4 12.22 18.77 -39.27
C ARG A 4 10.91 17.98 -39.51
N HIS A 5 10.52 17.08 -38.61
CA HIS A 5 10.27 17.40 -37.20
C HIS A 5 10.43 16.14 -36.31
N ILE A 6 11.49 16.08 -35.50
CA ILE A 6 11.49 15.24 -34.30
C ILE A 6 10.73 16.06 -33.26
N ILE A 7 9.49 15.68 -32.96
CA ILE A 7 8.79 16.18 -31.77
C ILE A 7 9.57 15.65 -30.56
N ARG A 8 10.50 16.45 -30.05
CA ARG A 8 11.02 16.29 -28.69
C ARG A 8 9.92 16.74 -27.74
N GLY A 9 9.31 15.79 -27.04
CA GLY A 9 8.37 16.06 -25.97
C GLY A 9 7.46 14.86 -25.72
N GLY A 10 7.98 13.80 -25.10
CA GLY A 10 7.19 12.64 -24.71
C GLY A 10 7.18 12.49 -23.20
N THR A 11 6.03 12.73 -22.60
CA THR A 11 5.59 12.34 -21.25
C THR A 11 6.32 11.09 -20.76
N ARG A 12 6.80 11.03 -19.50
CA ARG A 12 7.25 9.74 -18.92
C ARG A 12 6.17 8.70 -19.24
N ASP A 13 6.58 7.60 -19.87
CA ASP A 13 5.63 6.59 -20.32
C ASP A 13 4.96 6.01 -19.07
N ARG A 14 3.62 6.06 -19.01
CA ARG A 14 2.87 5.67 -17.82
C ARG A 14 2.99 4.17 -17.63
N GLN A 15 3.47 3.75 -16.46
CA GLN A 15 3.64 2.36 -16.07
C GLN A 15 2.41 1.84 -15.33
N VAL A 16 2.07 0.58 -15.56
CA VAL A 16 1.01 -0.11 -14.81
C VAL A 16 1.48 -0.36 -13.39
N TYR A 17 0.60 -0.07 -12.43
CA TYR A 17 0.79 -0.47 -11.03
C TYR A 17 -0.46 -1.17 -10.51
N GLU A 18 -0.26 -1.99 -9.49
CA GLU A 18 -1.29 -2.60 -8.67
C GLU A 18 -1.34 -1.90 -7.31
N TYR A 19 -2.51 -1.77 -6.72
CA TYR A 19 -2.64 -1.25 -5.36
C TYR A 19 -3.74 -1.95 -4.57
N ALA A 20 -3.59 -1.96 -3.25
CA ALA A 20 -4.60 -2.44 -2.31
C ALA A 20 -4.67 -1.52 -1.10
N VAL A 21 -5.87 -1.28 -0.59
CA VAL A 21 -6.05 -0.52 0.66
C VAL A 21 -5.85 -1.45 1.85
N LEU A 22 -5.09 -1.01 2.84
CA LEU A 22 -5.00 -1.69 4.14
C LEU A 22 -6.17 -1.21 5.00
N ARG A 23 -6.94 -2.15 5.52
CA ARG A 23 -8.08 -1.92 6.40
C ARG A 23 -7.75 -2.39 7.81
N VAL A 24 -8.16 -1.62 8.80
CA VAL A 24 -8.14 -2.03 10.20
C VAL A 24 -9.54 -2.45 10.60
N VAL A 25 -9.66 -3.69 11.04
CA VAL A 25 -10.87 -4.35 11.53
C VAL A 25 -10.68 -4.59 13.04
N PRO A 26 -11.07 -3.65 13.92
CA PRO A 26 -10.78 -3.77 15.36
C PRO A 26 -11.44 -5.01 15.99
N ARG A 27 -12.59 -5.44 15.47
CA ARG A 27 -13.29 -6.68 15.83
C ARG A 27 -13.58 -7.50 14.60
N VAL A 28 -12.78 -8.54 14.38
CA VAL A 28 -12.84 -9.39 13.18
C VAL A 28 -14.22 -10.05 13.03
N GLU A 29 -14.87 -10.40 14.13
CA GLU A 29 -16.19 -11.03 14.16
C GLU A 29 -17.31 -10.10 13.69
N ARG A 30 -17.14 -8.78 13.87
CA ARG A 30 -18.11 -7.76 13.43
C ARG A 30 -17.84 -7.27 12.01
N GLY A 31 -16.57 -7.29 11.58
CA GLY A 31 -16.16 -6.92 10.22
C GLY A 31 -16.21 -5.43 9.91
N GLU A 32 -16.52 -4.57 10.88
CA GLU A 32 -16.41 -3.11 10.71
C GLU A 32 -14.97 -2.72 10.52
N CYS A 33 -14.73 -1.74 9.65
CA CYS A 33 -13.37 -1.36 9.32
C CYS A 33 -13.21 0.11 8.98
N ILE A 34 -11.99 0.58 9.13
CA ILE A 34 -11.52 1.85 8.58
C ILE A 34 -10.34 1.59 7.64
N ASN A 35 -10.18 2.40 6.62
CA ASN A 35 -8.94 2.41 5.84
C ASN A 35 -7.83 2.98 6.72
N ALA A 36 -6.64 2.39 6.65
CA ALA A 36 -5.49 2.78 7.48
C ALA A 36 -4.16 2.79 6.71
N GLY A 37 -4.19 2.55 5.39
CA GLY A 37 -3.01 2.62 4.55
C GLY A 37 -3.25 2.12 3.16
N VAL A 38 -2.21 2.17 2.34
CA VAL A 38 -2.21 1.71 0.96
C VAL A 38 -0.92 0.94 0.67
N LEU A 39 -1.04 -0.09 -0.15
CA LEU A 39 0.05 -0.84 -0.77
C LEU A 39 0.07 -0.52 -2.25
N VAL A 40 1.24 -0.26 -2.81
CA VAL A 40 1.44 -0.08 -4.25
C VAL A 40 2.57 -0.97 -4.71
N TYR A 41 2.37 -1.64 -5.84
CA TYR A 41 3.38 -2.41 -6.53
C TYR A 41 3.43 -2.02 -8.00
N CYS A 42 4.61 -1.68 -8.49
CA CYS A 42 4.85 -1.39 -9.89
C CYS A 42 5.98 -2.29 -10.40
N ARG A 43 5.62 -3.27 -11.22
CA ARG A 43 6.56 -4.26 -11.77
C ARG A 43 7.64 -3.59 -12.62
N ALA A 44 7.27 -2.63 -13.46
CA ALA A 44 8.20 -1.96 -14.38
C ALA A 44 9.34 -1.27 -13.63
N GLU A 45 9.02 -0.66 -12.48
CA GLU A 45 9.98 0.04 -11.62
C GLU A 45 10.56 -0.84 -10.50
N SER A 46 10.23 -2.15 -10.48
CA SER A 46 10.56 -3.06 -9.37
C SER A 46 10.20 -2.48 -7.98
N TYR A 47 9.13 -1.70 -7.92
CA TYR A 47 8.74 -0.96 -6.73
C TYR A 47 7.66 -1.71 -5.95
N VAL A 48 7.83 -1.82 -4.64
CA VAL A 48 6.75 -2.11 -3.69
C VAL A 48 6.84 -1.12 -2.54
N GLY A 49 5.72 -0.50 -2.19
CA GLY A 49 5.66 0.48 -1.12
C GLY A 49 4.37 0.40 -0.34
N ALA A 50 4.46 0.76 0.93
CA ALA A 50 3.31 0.96 1.81
C ALA A 50 3.38 2.34 2.43
N ARG A 51 2.23 2.95 2.65
CA ARG A 51 2.06 4.10 3.52
C ARG A 51 0.85 3.89 4.39
N THR A 52 1.00 4.20 5.67
CA THR A 52 -0.05 3.98 6.67
C THR A 52 -0.38 5.26 7.42
N HIS A 53 -1.64 5.39 7.81
CA HIS A 53 -2.15 6.44 8.67
C HIS A 53 -3.32 5.87 9.47
N LEU A 54 -3.26 5.99 10.80
CA LEU A 54 -4.33 5.50 11.68
C LEU A 54 -5.05 6.68 12.32
N ASP A 55 -6.33 6.84 11.97
CA ASP A 55 -7.25 7.74 12.67
C ASP A 55 -7.74 7.04 13.95
N GLU A 56 -7.04 7.27 15.07
CA GLU A 56 -7.33 6.64 16.36
C GLU A 56 -8.72 6.99 16.89
N ALA A 57 -9.20 8.22 16.64
CA ALA A 57 -10.52 8.64 17.07
C ALA A 57 -11.62 7.84 16.35
N ARG A 58 -11.47 7.65 15.03
CA ARG A 58 -12.40 6.82 14.25
C ARG A 58 -12.32 5.34 14.61
N LEU A 59 -11.13 4.83 14.89
CA LEU A 59 -10.93 3.46 15.36
C LEU A 59 -11.65 3.21 16.70
N LEU A 60 -11.42 4.08 17.68
CA LEU A 60 -12.00 3.96 19.02
C LEU A 60 -13.52 4.22 19.04
N ALA A 61 -14.04 4.92 18.03
CA ALA A 61 -15.48 5.03 17.83
C ALA A 61 -16.12 3.72 17.36
N LEU A 62 -15.42 2.87 16.60
CA LEU A 62 -15.90 1.54 16.21
C LEU A 62 -15.76 0.52 17.35
N ASP A 63 -14.65 0.58 18.07
CA ASP A 63 -14.36 -0.27 19.22
C ASP A 63 -13.55 0.49 20.28
N PRO A 64 -14.18 0.90 21.40
CA PRO A 64 -13.49 1.59 22.50
C PRO A 64 -12.40 0.78 23.20
N GLN A 65 -12.27 -0.53 22.90
CA GLN A 65 -11.28 -1.43 23.49
C GLN A 65 -10.22 -1.88 22.48
N ALA A 66 -10.14 -1.24 21.30
CA ALA A 66 -9.15 -1.57 20.29
C ALA A 66 -7.72 -1.36 20.80
N ASP A 67 -6.82 -2.31 20.53
CA ASP A 67 -5.39 -2.20 20.84
C ASP A 67 -4.68 -1.30 19.81
N VAL A 68 -4.75 0.01 20.04
CA VAL A 68 -4.15 1.03 19.19
C VAL A 68 -2.65 0.80 18.97
N ALA A 69 -1.92 0.41 20.02
CA ALA A 69 -0.48 0.20 19.95
C ALA A 69 -0.12 -1.03 19.10
N GLY A 70 -0.83 -2.13 19.30
CA GLY A 70 -0.69 -3.34 18.48
C GLY A 70 -1.04 -3.10 17.02
N ILE A 71 -2.06 -2.29 16.74
CA ILE A 71 -2.45 -1.92 15.37
C ILE A 71 -1.35 -1.09 14.69
N HIS A 72 -0.80 -0.07 15.36
CA HIS A 72 0.35 0.69 14.85
C HIS A 72 1.54 -0.22 14.57
N ALA A 73 1.85 -1.16 15.47
CA ALA A 73 2.92 -2.11 15.26
C ALA A 73 2.69 -3.01 14.03
N ALA A 74 1.46 -3.49 13.84
CA ALA A 74 1.09 -4.29 12.67
C ALA A 74 1.17 -3.49 11.36
N LEU A 75 0.73 -2.23 11.36
CA LEU A 75 0.86 -1.32 10.21
C LEU A 75 2.33 -1.06 9.86
N ARG A 76 3.18 -0.78 10.86
CA ARG A 76 4.62 -0.61 10.64
C ARG A 76 5.33 -1.88 10.17
N ALA A 77 4.87 -3.05 10.61
CA ALA A 77 5.39 -4.32 10.09
C ALA A 77 5.12 -4.46 8.58
N VAL A 78 3.95 -4.03 8.10
CA VAL A 78 3.64 -4.00 6.66
C VAL A 78 4.61 -3.08 5.90
N GLU A 79 4.88 -1.88 6.42
CA GLU A 79 5.88 -0.97 5.85
C GLU A 79 7.28 -1.58 5.82
N GLY A 80 7.68 -2.30 6.89
CA GLY A 80 8.93 -3.04 6.97
C GLY A 80 9.08 -4.12 5.90
N VAL A 81 8.00 -4.87 5.62
CA VAL A 81 7.99 -5.86 4.53
C VAL A 81 8.20 -5.19 3.17
N CYS A 82 7.58 -4.04 2.91
CA CYS A 82 7.81 -3.29 1.67
C CYS A 82 9.25 -2.74 1.57
N ALA A 83 9.81 -2.24 2.68
CA ALA A 83 11.18 -1.75 2.72
C ALA A 83 12.23 -2.83 2.38
N GLY A 84 11.94 -4.10 2.72
CA GLY A 84 12.85 -5.21 2.43
C GLY A 84 13.98 -5.32 3.46
N GLY A 85 15.01 -6.10 3.10
CA GLY A 85 16.15 -6.34 3.99
C GLY A 85 15.73 -6.99 5.32
N THR A 86 16.46 -6.71 6.39
CA THR A 86 16.17 -7.28 7.72
C THR A 86 14.79 -6.88 8.26
N ALA A 87 14.26 -5.71 7.86
CA ALA A 87 12.95 -5.23 8.25
C ALA A 87 11.79 -6.07 7.68
N ALA A 88 12.02 -6.80 6.59
CA ALA A 88 11.03 -7.70 6.00
C ALA A 88 10.98 -9.09 6.66
N GLY A 89 11.84 -9.36 7.64
CA GLY A 89 11.83 -10.61 8.40
C GLY A 89 11.92 -11.84 7.49
N GLN A 90 10.92 -12.72 7.57
CA GLN A 90 10.84 -13.94 6.74
C GLN A 90 10.76 -13.64 5.23
N ALA A 91 10.31 -12.45 4.85
CA ALA A 91 10.20 -12.01 3.46
C ALA A 91 11.47 -11.26 2.96
N ALA A 92 12.55 -11.21 3.75
CA ALA A 92 13.78 -10.51 3.39
C ALA A 92 14.42 -10.98 2.07
N GLY A 93 14.28 -12.27 1.75
CA GLY A 93 14.80 -12.88 0.53
C GLY A 93 13.86 -12.77 -0.69
N ASP A 94 12.67 -12.19 -0.51
CA ASP A 94 11.65 -12.17 -1.56
C ASP A 94 11.73 -10.91 -2.44
N ASP A 95 11.51 -11.08 -3.74
CA ASP A 95 11.40 -9.97 -4.68
C ASP A 95 10.19 -9.06 -4.37
N PRO A 96 10.18 -7.80 -4.84
CA PRO A 96 9.08 -6.86 -4.58
C PRO A 96 7.69 -7.41 -4.91
N GLY A 97 7.55 -8.18 -6.00
CA GLY A 97 6.28 -8.74 -6.43
C GLY A 97 5.81 -9.85 -5.49
N ARG A 98 6.71 -10.75 -5.07
CA ARG A 98 6.39 -11.80 -4.09
C ARG A 98 5.99 -11.21 -2.74
N ARG A 99 6.68 -10.15 -2.29
CA ARG A 99 6.32 -9.40 -1.06
C ARG A 99 4.95 -8.75 -1.17
N PHE A 100 4.64 -8.09 -2.29
CA PHE A 100 3.31 -7.54 -2.54
C PHE A 100 2.23 -8.63 -2.50
N ARG A 101 2.44 -9.73 -3.22
CA ARG A 101 1.49 -10.86 -3.27
C ARG A 101 1.26 -11.51 -1.91
N TRP A 102 2.28 -11.59 -1.08
CA TRP A 102 2.14 -12.05 0.31
C TRP A 102 1.33 -11.07 1.16
N LEU A 103 1.58 -9.76 1.05
CA LEU A 103 0.88 -8.73 1.80
C LEU A 103 -0.62 -8.61 1.46
N VAL A 104 -0.99 -8.86 0.20
CA VAL A 104 -2.39 -8.81 -0.28
C VAL A 104 -3.13 -10.14 -0.15
N ALA A 105 -2.49 -11.18 0.38
CA ALA A 105 -3.16 -12.45 0.63
C ALA A 105 -4.28 -12.27 1.69
N PRO A 106 -5.50 -12.80 1.47
CA PRO A 106 -6.58 -12.72 2.44
C PRO A 106 -6.18 -13.28 3.80
N ARG A 107 -6.51 -12.56 4.88
CA ARG A 107 -6.20 -12.94 6.25
C ARG A 107 -7.24 -12.40 7.22
N SER A 108 -7.66 -13.24 8.16
CA SER A 108 -8.59 -12.86 9.24
C SER A 108 -7.85 -12.26 10.43
N THR A 109 -7.07 -11.21 10.18
CA THR A 109 -6.31 -10.47 11.21
C THR A 109 -6.88 -9.07 11.40
N ILE A 110 -6.43 -8.31 12.40
CA ILE A 110 -6.91 -6.94 12.61
C ILE A 110 -6.55 -6.03 11.43
N VAL A 111 -5.33 -6.14 10.88
CA VAL A 111 -4.96 -5.47 9.62
C VAL A 111 -5.22 -6.42 8.46
N GLN A 112 -6.08 -6.03 7.52
CA GLN A 112 -6.48 -6.85 6.37
C GLN A 112 -6.26 -6.08 5.07
N PRO A 113 -5.76 -6.73 4.00
CA PRO A 113 -5.75 -6.13 2.69
C PRO A 113 -7.17 -6.10 2.09
N GLY A 114 -7.52 -5.01 1.42
CA GLY A 114 -8.68 -4.92 0.55
C GLY A 114 -8.41 -5.56 -0.83
N PRO A 115 -9.39 -5.50 -1.74
CA PRO A 115 -9.22 -5.96 -3.12
C PRO A 115 -8.04 -5.27 -3.82
N VAL A 116 -7.40 -6.00 -4.73
CA VAL A 116 -6.35 -5.44 -5.58
C VAL A 116 -6.97 -4.74 -6.78
N HIS A 117 -6.50 -3.54 -7.05
CA HIS A 117 -6.89 -2.69 -8.16
C HIS A 117 -5.66 -2.33 -9.00
N THR A 118 -5.87 -1.80 -10.20
CA THR A 118 -4.79 -1.38 -11.11
C THR A 118 -4.93 0.09 -11.50
N GLY A 119 -3.80 0.69 -11.85
CA GLY A 119 -3.73 2.06 -12.34
C GLY A 119 -2.51 2.31 -13.22
N LEU A 120 -2.33 3.57 -13.62
CA LEU A 120 -1.21 4.04 -14.43
C LEU A 120 -0.50 5.20 -13.73
N THR A 121 0.82 5.13 -13.60
CA THR A 121 1.63 6.16 -12.94
C THR A 121 2.95 6.40 -13.66
N THR A 122 3.51 7.60 -13.52
CA THR A 122 4.89 7.93 -13.94
C THR A 122 5.87 7.96 -12.76
N ASP A 123 5.35 7.77 -11.54
CA ASP A 123 6.10 7.75 -10.29
C ASP A 123 5.28 6.94 -9.25
N PRO A 124 5.61 5.66 -9.01
CA PRO A 124 4.83 4.84 -8.10
C PRO A 124 5.00 5.24 -6.62
N ALA A 125 6.09 5.92 -6.25
CA ALA A 125 6.27 6.42 -4.89
C ALA A 125 5.36 7.62 -4.62
N ALA A 126 5.32 8.59 -5.53
CA ALA A 126 4.40 9.72 -5.46
C ALA A 126 2.93 9.26 -5.50
N GLU A 127 2.63 8.24 -6.31
CA GLU A 127 1.29 7.66 -6.38
C GLU A 127 0.87 6.98 -5.07
N THR A 128 1.82 6.40 -4.34
CA THR A 128 1.55 5.81 -3.01
C THR A 128 1.08 6.88 -2.02
N GLU A 129 1.73 8.05 -1.97
CA GLU A 129 1.30 9.17 -1.13
C GLU A 129 -0.06 9.73 -1.57
N ARG A 130 -0.25 9.91 -2.88
CA ARG A 130 -1.52 10.40 -3.44
C ARG A 130 -2.70 9.49 -3.09
N LEU A 131 -2.49 8.16 -3.13
CA LEU A 131 -3.51 7.19 -2.74
C LEU A 131 -3.76 7.17 -1.23
N LEU A 132 -2.73 7.40 -0.41
CA LEU A 132 -2.91 7.57 1.03
C LEU A 132 -3.80 8.79 1.32
N ASP A 133 -3.54 9.93 0.66
CA ASP A 133 -4.36 11.13 0.78
C ASP A 133 -5.81 10.91 0.35
N LEU A 134 -6.01 10.21 -0.76
CA LEU A 134 -7.35 10.05 -1.33
C LEU A 134 -8.22 9.02 -0.58
N LEU A 135 -7.60 7.95 -0.08
CA LEU A 135 -8.34 6.76 0.40
C LEU A 135 -8.32 6.60 1.92
N VAL A 136 -7.48 7.36 2.63
CA VAL A 136 -7.26 7.17 4.07
C VAL A 136 -7.41 8.47 4.85
N ARG A 137 -6.80 9.57 4.38
CA ARG A 137 -6.77 10.87 5.07
C ARG A 137 -7.95 11.77 4.71
#